data_AF-A0A0H4QI24-F1
#
_entry.id   AF-A0A0H4QI24-F1
#
_cell.length_a   1.000
_cell.length_b   1.000
_cell.length_c   1.000
_cell.angle_alpha   90.00
_cell.angle_beta   90.00
_cell.angle_gamma   90.00
#
_symmetry.space_group_name_H-M   'P 1'
#
loop_
_entity.id
_entity.type
_entity.pdbx_description
1 polymer ?
#
loop_
_entity_poly.entity_id
_entity_poly.type
_entity_poly.pdbx_seq_one_letter_code
_entity_poly.pdbx_strand_id
1 'polypeptide(L)'
;MFSYIQIIDENDKLINGYASYKFSDGVLSLSFMNGWHKTIREEIPLSEVSHLSQGGAFDSRISFDFAGKHFVFLDSGFGEAQFFKDGVIEAVRA
;
A
#
# COMPACT_ATOMS: atom_id res chain seq x y z
N MET A 1 1.91 -9.86 5.08
CA MET A 1 1.84 -8.92 6.22
C MET A 1 0.43 -8.36 6.32
N PHE A 2 0.11 -7.66 7.40
CA PHE A 2 -1.21 -7.05 7.62
C PHE A 2 -1.03 -5.62 8.10
N SER A 3 -1.63 -4.66 7.40
CA SER A 3 -1.53 -3.25 7.76
C SER A 3 -2.87 -2.56 7.55
N TYR A 4 -3.06 -1.43 8.23
CA TYR A 4 -4.20 -0.57 8.00
C TYR A 4 -3.90 0.32 6.79
N ILE A 5 -4.71 0.20 5.75
CA ILE A 5 -4.51 0.89 4.47
C ILE A 5 -5.71 1.77 4.20
N GLN A 6 -5.44 2.97 3.71
CA GLN A 6 -6.43 3.89 3.17
C GLN A 6 -6.22 4.00 1.66
N ILE A 7 -7.32 4.00 0.91
CA ILE A 7 -7.37 4.21 -0.53
C ILE A 7 -8.34 5.36 -0.77
N ILE A 8 -7.87 6.38 -1.48
CA ILE A 8 -8.66 7.54 -1.89
C ILE A 8 -8.70 7.52 -3.41
N ASP A 9 -9.89 7.44 -4.01
CA ASP A 9 -10.03 7.55 -5.47
C ASP A 9 -10.18 9.00 -5.94
N GLU A 10 -10.17 9.20 -7.25
CA GLU A 10 -10.36 10.51 -7.90
C GLU A 10 -11.70 11.21 -7.60
N ASN A 11 -12.67 10.50 -7.02
CA ASN A 11 -13.98 11.04 -6.63
C ASN A 11 -14.07 11.23 -5.10
N ASP A 12 -12.93 11.31 -4.40
CA ASP A 12 -12.83 11.41 -2.93
C ASP A 12 -13.48 10.25 -2.18
N LYS A 13 -13.69 9.10 -2.83
CA LYS A 13 -14.22 7.92 -2.15
C LYS A 13 -13.11 7.27 -1.32
N LEU A 14 -13.31 7.29 -0.01
CA LEU A 14 -12.42 6.67 0.95
C LEU A 14 -12.79 5.21 1.19
N ILE A 15 -11.84 4.31 0.96
CA ILE A 15 -11.87 2.93 1.44
C ILE A 15 -10.75 2.80 2.48
N ASN A 16 -11.07 2.38 3.69
CA ASN A 16 -10.07 2.18 4.73
C ASN A 16 -10.33 0.88 5.49
N GLY A 17 -9.26 0.29 6.02
CA GLY A 17 -9.37 -0.93 6.81
C GLY A 17 -8.09 -1.73 6.83
N TYR A 18 -8.12 -2.83 7.59
CA TYR A 18 -7.03 -3.79 7.60
C TYR A 18 -7.05 -4.60 6.31
N ALA A 19 -5.91 -4.65 5.63
CA ALA A 19 -5.70 -5.48 4.48
C ALA A 19 -4.50 -6.40 4.70
N SER A 20 -4.61 -7.63 4.22
CA SER A 20 -3.43 -8.46 4.02
C SER A 20 -2.71 -7.98 2.76
N TYR A 21 -1.39 -8.03 2.80
CA TYR A 21 -0.58 -7.69 1.63
C TYR A 21 0.65 -8.58 1.51
N LYS A 22 1.11 -8.74 0.26
CA LYS A 22 2.30 -9.50 -0.10
C LYS A 22 2.99 -8.83 -1.29
N PHE A 23 4.32 -8.85 -1.26
CA PHE A 23 5.16 -8.57 -2.41
C PHE A 23 5.60 -9.88 -3.07
N SER A 24 5.42 -9.99 -4.38
CA SER A 24 5.92 -11.10 -5.20
C SER A 24 6.20 -10.58 -6.61
N ASP A 25 7.38 -10.88 -7.15
CA ASP A 25 7.69 -10.64 -8.57
C ASP A 25 7.43 -9.19 -9.04
N GLY A 26 7.77 -8.21 -8.20
CA GLY A 26 7.54 -6.79 -8.50
C GLY A 26 6.08 -6.33 -8.38
N VAL A 27 5.18 -7.18 -7.88
CA VAL A 27 3.76 -6.87 -7.67
C VAL A 27 3.43 -6.85 -6.18
N LEU A 28 2.73 -5.80 -5.76
CA LEU A 28 2.09 -5.70 -4.46
C LEU A 28 0.64 -6.16 -4.57
N SER A 29 0.33 -7.32 -3.99
CA SER A 29 -1.04 -7.82 -3.89
C SER A 29 -1.65 -7.39 -2.57
N LEU A 30 -2.81 -6.75 -2.62
CA LEU A 30 -3.60 -6.31 -1.47
C LEU A 30 -4.91 -7.09 -1.40
N SER A 31 -5.38 -7.37 -0.19
CA SER A 31 -6.68 -7.98 0.05
C SER A 31 -7.33 -7.41 1.31
N PHE A 32 -8.37 -6.61 1.12
CA PHE A 32 -9.14 -6.03 2.22
C PHE A 32 -10.10 -7.05 2.81
N MET A 33 -9.98 -7.26 4.12
CA MET A 33 -10.90 -8.12 4.87
C MET A 33 -12.12 -7.32 5.32
N ASN A 34 -13.09 -7.12 4.42
CA ASN A 34 -14.36 -6.49 4.76
C ASN A 34 -15.40 -7.54 5.15
N GLY A 35 -15.25 -8.18 6.32
CA GLY A 35 -16.28 -9.03 6.95
C GLY A 35 -17.14 -9.87 5.99
N TRP A 36 -18.44 -9.56 5.92
CA TRP A 36 -19.45 -10.24 5.09
C TRP A 36 -19.53 -9.76 3.64
N HIS A 37 -18.75 -8.75 3.27
CA HIS A 37 -18.73 -8.17 1.94
C HIS A 37 -17.59 -8.69 1.07
N LYS A 38 -17.73 -8.48 -0.24
CA LYS A 38 -16.76 -8.89 -1.26
C LYS A 38 -15.36 -8.39 -0.88
N THR A 39 -14.41 -9.32 -0.70
CA THR A 39 -12.98 -9.02 -0.55
C THR A 39 -12.54 -8.16 -1.72
N ILE A 40 -12.07 -6.95 -1.43
CA ILE A 40 -11.45 -6.10 -2.45
C ILE A 40 -10.01 -6.59 -2.60
N ARG A 41 -9.65 -6.99 -3.81
CA ARG A 41 -8.30 -7.40 -4.16
C ARG A 41 -7.76 -6.39 -5.17
N GLU A 42 -6.56 -5.90 -4.92
CA GLU A 42 -5.85 -5.00 -5.83
C GLU A 42 -4.47 -5.60 -6.07
N GLU A 43 -4.05 -5.65 -7.33
CA GLU A 43 -2.70 -6.04 -7.72
C GLU A 43 -2.03 -4.81 -8.31
N ILE A 44 -0.93 -4.40 -7.68
CA ILE A 44 -0.27 -3.13 -7.95
C ILE A 44 1.14 -3.46 -8.45
N PRO A 45 1.40 -3.37 -9.77
CA PRO A 45 2.75 -3.44 -10.29
C PRO A 45 3.56 -2.27 -9.74
N LEU A 46 4.66 -2.57 -9.05
CA LEU A 46 5.48 -1.55 -8.41
C LEU A 46 6.23 -0.66 -9.40
N SER A 47 6.37 -1.10 -10.66
CA SER A 47 6.88 -0.28 -11.75
C SER A 47 5.90 0.82 -12.20
N GLU A 48 4.63 0.71 -11.85
CA GLU A 48 3.56 1.65 -12.25
C GLU A 48 3.17 2.62 -11.13
N VAL A 49 3.74 2.47 -9.93
CA VAL A 49 3.48 3.39 -8.83
C VAL A 49 4.18 4.72 -9.06
N SER A 50 3.52 5.80 -8.66
CA SER A 50 4.04 7.17 -8.77
C SER A 50 3.87 7.91 -7.46
N HIS A 51 4.54 9.06 -7.32
CA HIS A 51 4.49 9.92 -6.13
C HIS A 51 4.68 9.18 -4.80
N LEU A 52 5.61 8.21 -4.78
CA LEU A 52 5.99 7.50 -3.56
C LEU A 52 6.50 8.51 -2.53
N SER A 53 5.81 8.59 -1.39
CA SER A 53 6.16 9.41 -0.25
C SER A 53 6.29 8.54 1.00
N GLN A 54 7.27 8.89 1.82
CA GLN A 54 7.49 8.27 3.11
C GLN A 54 7.50 9.37 4.17
N GLY A 55 6.69 9.20 5.21
CA GLY A 55 6.73 10.06 6.37
C GLY A 55 8.09 9.96 7.08
N GLY A 56 8.46 11.03 7.79
CA GLY A 56 9.75 11.10 8.48
C GLY A 56 9.85 10.13 9.67
N ALA A 57 10.91 10.28 10.47
CA ALA A 57 11.19 9.41 11.62
C ALA A 57 10.05 9.29 12.67
N PHE A 58 9.06 10.20 12.63
CA PHE A 58 7.91 10.23 13.54
C PHE A 58 6.57 9.97 12.83
N ASP A 59 6.58 9.79 11.50
CA ASP A 59 5.41 9.52 10.68
C ASP A 59 5.68 8.25 9.88
N SER A 60 5.30 7.10 10.44
CA SER A 60 5.43 5.79 9.81
C SER A 60 4.34 5.60 8.74
N ARG A 61 4.23 6.55 7.81
CA ARG A 61 3.29 6.49 6.69
C ARG A 61 4.05 6.27 5.41
N ILE A 62 3.56 5.35 4.59
CA ILE A 62 4.03 5.20 3.22
C ILE A 62 2.83 5.44 2.32
N SER A 63 2.97 6.34 1.36
CA SER A 63 1.92 6.60 0.39
C SER A 63 2.43 6.61 -1.03
N PHE A 64 1.57 6.28 -1.97
CA PHE A 64 1.87 6.26 -3.40
C PHE A 64 0.58 6.33 -4.20
N ASP A 65 0.70 6.73 -5.46
CA ASP A 65 -0.39 6.79 -6.41
C ASP A 65 -0.31 5.63 -7.40
N PHE A 66 -1.45 5.01 -7.68
CA PHE A 66 -1.59 3.99 -8.71
C PHE A 66 -3.01 3.99 -9.28
N ALA A 67 -3.12 3.91 -10.61
CA ALA A 67 -4.40 3.82 -11.33
C ALA A 67 -5.45 4.86 -10.89
N GLY A 68 -5.04 6.11 -10.66
CA GLY A 68 -5.94 7.20 -10.23
C GLY A 68 -6.38 7.11 -8.76
N LYS A 69 -5.77 6.24 -7.96
CA LYS A 69 -6.01 6.08 -6.52
C LYS A 69 -4.76 6.46 -5.72
N HIS A 70 -4.95 7.15 -4.61
CA HIS A 70 -3.91 7.41 -3.61
C HIS A 70 -3.99 6.36 -2.51
N PHE A 71 -2.90 5.62 -2.31
CA PHE A 71 -2.77 4.60 -1.28
C PHE A 71 -1.96 5.14 -0.12
N VAL A 72 -2.42 4.91 1.11
CA VAL A 72 -1.71 5.28 2.34
C VAL A 72 -1.66 4.07 3.26
N PHE A 73 -0.45 3.57 3.49
CA PHE A 73 -0.14 2.54 4.46
C PHE A 73 0.18 3.22 5.78
N LEU A 74 -0.66 2.98 6.78
CA LEU A 74 -0.42 3.40 8.15
C LEU A 74 0.42 2.31 8.81
N ASP A 75 1.74 2.46 8.76
CA ASP A 75 2.63 1.51 9.40
C ASP A 75 2.53 1.65 10.93
N SER A 76 2.22 0.53 11.57
CA SER A 76 2.09 0.39 13.02
C SER A 76 3.39 -0.04 13.69
N GLY A 77 4.44 -0.37 12.94
CA GLY A 77 5.71 -0.82 13.49
C GLY A 77 6.89 -0.81 12.51
N PHE A 78 8.01 -0.23 12.97
CA PHE A 78 9.29 0.02 12.28
C PHE A 78 9.78 -1.08 11.30
N GLY A 79 9.45 -2.36 11.52
CA GLY A 79 9.86 -3.47 10.65
C GLY A 79 9.05 -3.60 9.36
N GLU A 80 7.77 -3.26 9.36
CA GLU A 80 6.89 -3.40 8.19
C GLU A 80 7.15 -2.28 7.17
N ALA A 81 7.41 -1.04 7.60
CA ALA A 81 7.87 0.02 6.69
C ALA A 81 9.23 -0.30 6.06
N GLN A 82 10.16 -0.91 6.79
CA GLN A 82 11.47 -1.23 6.22
C GLN A 82 11.37 -2.36 5.18
N PHE A 83 10.56 -3.38 5.45
CA PHE A 83 10.29 -4.44 4.47
C PHE A 83 9.54 -3.92 3.24
N PHE A 84 8.55 -3.04 3.44
CA PHE A 84 7.84 -2.36 2.34
C PHE A 84 8.80 -1.49 1.53
N LYS A 85 9.67 -0.74 2.21
CA LYS A 85 10.70 0.09 1.60
C LYS A 85 11.64 -0.74 0.74
N ASP A 86 12.18 -1.83 1.27
CA ASP A 86 13.12 -2.67 0.53
C ASP A 86 12.42 -3.29 -0.69
N GLY A 87 11.19 -3.79 -0.54
CA GLY A 87 10.40 -4.33 -1.65
C GLY A 87 10.06 -3.32 -2.75
N VAL A 88 9.68 -2.08 -2.38
CA VAL A 88 9.34 -1.03 -3.36
C VAL A 88 10.57 -0.39 -3.98
N ILE A 89 11.62 -0.11 -3.19
CA ILE A 89 12.86 0.45 -3.73
C ILE A 89 13.56 -0.55 -4.65
N GLU A 90 13.60 -1.83 -4.30
CA GLU A 90 14.16 -2.86 -5.18
C GLU A 90 13.36 -2.96 -6.48
N ALA A 91 12.03 -2.94 -6.41
CA ALA A 91 11.18 -3.08 -7.59
C ALA A 91 11.16 -1.84 -8.51
N VAL A 92 11.38 -0.64 -7.97
CA VAL A 92 11.47 0.60 -8.77
C VAL A 92 12.86 0.79 -9.39
N ARG A 93 13.90 0.15 -8.84
CA ARG A 93 15.28 0.23 -9.36
C ARG A 93 15.65 -0.87 -10.37
N ALA A 94 14.86 -1.95 -10.45
CA ALA A 94 15.02 -3.03 -11.42
C ALA A 94 14.50 -2.63 -12.81
#